data_AF-A0A853C9W4-F1
#
_entry.id   AF-A0A853C9W4-F1
#
_cell.length_a   1.000
_cell.length_b   1.000
_cell.length_c   1.000
_cell.angle_alpha   90.00
_cell.angle_beta   90.00
_cell.angle_gamma   90.00
#
_symmetry.space_group_name_H-M   'P 1'
#
loop_
_entity.id
_entity.type
_entity.pdbx_description
1 polymer ?
#
loop_
_entity_poly.entity_id
_entity_poly.type
_entity_poly.pdbx_seq_one_letter_code
_entity_poly.pdbx_strand_id
1 'polypeptide(L)'
;MHDHPDLAELGARISAEEDATAGRKGAETARTVEGAGSIADPAPLGLAAFALTTFVLSLVNAKWMPEATAPIVLGLALAYGGLAQLLAGMWEFRRGNTFGATAFGSFGAFWISYWAFVTFYADKVPAADAGKASGWFLIAWGIFTTLMLLGSLRTTMGLVALFALLAATFYVLGAGALAGSSGVTVVGGYLGIITAVVAWYCAAAGVLSSTFGRSMLPNPPMR
;
A
#
# COMPACT_ATOMS: atom_id res chain seq x y z
N MET A 1 69.56 25.81 9.26
CA MET A 1 69.29 25.25 7.93
C MET A 1 67.79 24.99 7.90
N HIS A 2 67.02 26.01 7.53
CA HIS A 2 65.56 25.90 7.44
C HIS A 2 65.24 25.13 6.17
N ASP A 3 64.67 23.94 6.35
CA ASP A 3 64.24 23.04 5.29
C ASP A 3 62.97 23.63 4.67
N HIS A 4 63.14 24.43 3.61
CA HIS A 4 62.01 24.96 2.86
C HIS A 4 61.44 23.82 2.01
N PRO A 5 60.16 23.44 2.20
CA PRO A 5 59.56 22.38 1.41
C PRO A 5 59.65 22.72 -0.08
N ASP A 6 60.00 21.71 -0.89
CA ASP A 6 60.13 21.84 -2.34
C ASP A 6 58.83 22.39 -2.92
N LEU A 7 58.94 23.46 -3.71
CA LEU A 7 57.80 24.15 -4.33
C LEU A 7 56.98 23.20 -5.21
N ALA A 8 57.61 22.16 -5.77
CA ALA A 8 56.92 21.12 -6.52
C ALA A 8 56.01 20.26 -5.64
N GLU A 9 56.46 19.93 -4.43
CA GLU A 9 55.69 19.14 -3.46
C GLU A 9 54.54 19.95 -2.85
N LEU A 10 54.77 21.25 -2.61
CA LEU A 10 53.71 22.16 -2.18
C LEU A 10 52.62 22.31 -3.24
N GLY A 11 53.00 22.42 -4.51
CA GLY A 11 52.06 22.48 -5.64
C GLY A 11 51.20 21.24 -5.77
N ALA A 12 51.79 20.04 -5.65
CA ALA A 12 51.06 18.77 -5.72
C ALA A 12 50.03 18.62 -4.59
N ARG A 13 50.34 19.11 -3.38
CA ARG A 13 49.43 19.06 -2.22
C ARG A 13 48.26 20.01 -2.37
N ILE A 14 48.49 21.21 -2.90
CA ILE A 14 47.43 22.20 -3.17
C ILE A 14 46.45 21.65 -4.21
N SER A 15 46.95 21.09 -5.33
CA SER A 15 46.08 20.50 -6.35
C SER A 15 45.26 19.31 -5.83
N ALA A 16 45.85 18.46 -4.99
CA ALA A 16 45.14 17.34 -4.37
C ALA A 16 44.04 17.80 -3.38
N GLU A 17 44.28 18.89 -2.64
CA GLU A 17 43.27 19.49 -1.75
C GLU A 17 42.15 20.18 -2.54
N GLU A 18 42.46 20.84 -3.65
CA GLU A 18 41.47 21.43 -4.55
C GLU A 18 40.59 20.36 -5.21
N ASP A 19 41.17 19.26 -5.70
CA ASP A 19 40.43 18.12 -6.28
C ASP A 19 39.57 17.41 -5.22
N ALA A 20 40.10 17.21 -4.00
CA ALA A 20 39.34 16.62 -2.90
C ALA A 20 38.18 17.52 -2.46
N THR A 21 38.38 18.84 -2.46
CA THR A 21 37.36 19.82 -2.12
C THR A 21 36.30 19.94 -3.21
N ALA A 22 36.70 19.89 -4.48
CA ALA A 22 35.81 19.85 -5.64
C ALA A 22 34.98 18.56 -5.66
N GLY A 23 35.59 17.41 -5.35
CA GLY A 23 34.90 16.13 -5.22
C GLY A 23 33.89 16.11 -4.06
N ARG A 24 34.24 16.71 -2.92
CA ARG A 24 33.31 16.87 -1.78
C ARG A 24 32.14 17.78 -2.12
N LYS A 25 32.40 18.95 -2.71
CA LYS A 25 31.33 19.87 -3.17
C LYS A 25 30.47 19.23 -4.26
N GLY A 26 31.05 18.45 -5.18
CA GLY A 26 30.31 17.70 -6.19
C GLY A 26 29.39 16.63 -5.58
N ALA A 27 29.89 15.88 -4.60
CA ALA A 27 29.09 14.89 -3.87
C ALA A 27 27.99 15.52 -2.99
N GLU A 28 28.25 16.70 -2.42
CA GLU A 28 27.31 17.45 -1.59
C GLU A 28 26.24 18.16 -2.45
N THR A 29 26.62 18.63 -3.65
CA THR A 29 25.70 19.19 -4.65
C THR A 29 24.83 18.09 -5.28
N ALA A 30 25.39 16.91 -5.55
CA ALA A 30 24.62 15.75 -6.02
C ALA A 30 23.60 15.27 -4.97
N ARG A 31 23.99 15.23 -3.69
CA ARG A 31 23.08 14.88 -2.57
C ARG A 31 21.98 15.91 -2.32
N THR A 32 22.25 17.20 -2.55
CA THR A 32 21.23 18.27 -2.40
C THR A 32 20.24 18.29 -3.57
N VAL A 33 20.67 17.92 -4.79
CA VAL A 33 19.79 17.80 -5.96
C VAL A 33 18.87 16.56 -5.88
N GLU A 34 19.32 15.44 -5.31
CA GLU A 34 18.47 14.27 -5.07
C GLU A 34 17.35 14.53 -4.04
N GLY A 35 17.57 15.45 -3.08
CA GLY A 35 16.60 15.76 -2.01
C GLY A 35 15.56 16.83 -2.33
N ALA A 36 15.75 17.65 -3.36
CA ALA A 36 14.97 18.88 -3.57
C ALA A 36 13.95 18.85 -4.74
N GLY A 37 13.74 17.72 -5.41
CA GLY A 37 12.98 17.69 -6.68
C GLY A 37 12.00 16.54 -6.94
N SER A 38 11.86 15.55 -6.06
CA SER A 38 10.97 14.40 -6.32
C SER A 38 9.76 14.35 -5.37
N ILE A 39 8.58 14.10 -5.93
CA ILE A 39 7.36 13.87 -5.14
C ILE A 39 7.54 12.56 -4.38
N ALA A 40 7.33 12.60 -3.05
CA ALA A 40 7.39 11.43 -2.18
C ALA A 40 6.48 10.30 -2.69
N ASP A 41 6.89 9.05 -2.49
CA ASP A 41 6.11 7.89 -2.88
C ASP A 41 4.90 7.71 -1.95
N PRO A 42 3.65 7.84 -2.45
CA PRO A 42 2.47 7.68 -1.62
C PRO A 42 2.05 6.21 -1.46
N ALA A 43 2.62 5.27 -2.23
CA ALA A 43 2.20 3.86 -2.22
C ALA A 43 2.28 3.21 -0.83
N PRO A 44 3.33 3.45 0.00
CA PRO A 44 3.38 2.86 1.33
C PRO A 44 2.23 3.32 2.24
N LEU A 45 1.79 4.58 2.12
CA LEU A 45 0.63 5.07 2.86
C LEU A 45 -0.65 4.37 2.41
N GLY A 46 -0.87 4.28 1.10
CA GLY A 46 -2.05 3.61 0.54
C GLY A 46 -2.12 2.12 0.93
N LEU A 47 -0.99 1.41 0.88
CA LEU A 47 -0.88 0.01 1.26
C LEU A 47 -1.07 -0.20 2.76
N ALA A 48 -0.50 0.65 3.62
CA ALA A 48 -0.66 0.55 5.07
C ALA A 48 -2.10 0.85 5.51
N ALA A 49 -2.75 1.84 4.88
CA ALA A 49 -4.15 2.18 5.07
C ALA A 49 -5.09 1.03 4.72
N PHE A 50 -4.87 0.43 3.55
CA PHE A 50 -5.56 -0.77 3.12
C PHE A 50 -5.36 -1.93 4.09
N ALA A 51 -4.10 -2.21 4.45
CA ALA A 51 -3.72 -3.36 5.26
C ALA A 51 -4.37 -3.33 6.65
N LEU A 52 -4.26 -2.21 7.37
CA LEU A 52 -4.81 -2.11 8.73
C LEU A 52 -6.34 -2.29 8.73
N THR A 53 -7.02 -1.63 7.80
CA THR A 53 -8.49 -1.70 7.70
C THR A 53 -8.95 -3.12 7.32
N THR A 54 -8.26 -3.74 6.36
CA THR A 54 -8.53 -5.13 5.94
C THR A 54 -8.27 -6.10 7.08
N PHE A 55 -7.16 -5.95 7.80
CA PHE A 55 -6.78 -6.84 8.90
C PHE A 55 -7.87 -6.86 9.98
N VAL A 56 -8.31 -5.70 10.46
CA VAL A 56 -9.32 -5.62 11.53
C VAL A 56 -10.66 -6.18 11.08
N LEU A 57 -11.11 -5.90 9.85
CA LEU A 57 -12.33 -6.52 9.30
C LEU A 57 -12.19 -8.05 9.22
N SER A 58 -11.01 -8.51 8.81
CA SER A 58 -10.74 -9.92 8.60
C SER A 58 -10.65 -10.71 9.90
N LEU A 59 -10.22 -10.10 11.02
CA LEU A 59 -10.30 -10.68 12.36
C LEU A 59 -11.74 -11.00 12.77
N VAL A 60 -12.68 -10.11 12.44
CA VAL A 60 -14.12 -10.33 12.68
C VAL A 60 -14.64 -11.46 11.79
N ASN A 61 -14.31 -11.44 10.50
CA ASN A 61 -14.73 -12.48 9.56
C ASN A 61 -14.18 -13.87 9.95
N ALA A 62 -12.94 -13.94 10.45
CA ALA A 62 -12.30 -15.16 10.92
C ALA A 62 -12.76 -15.61 12.33
N LYS A 63 -13.68 -14.88 12.96
CA LYS A 63 -14.19 -15.12 14.34
C LYS A 63 -13.12 -15.01 15.43
N TRP A 64 -12.02 -14.33 15.17
CA TRP A 64 -11.02 -14.00 16.20
C TRP A 64 -11.47 -12.83 17.06
N MET A 65 -12.41 -12.02 16.57
CA MET A 65 -13.13 -11.02 17.34
C MET A 65 -14.64 -11.31 17.31
N PRO A 66 -15.39 -11.00 18.39
CA PRO A 66 -16.84 -11.14 18.39
C PRO A 66 -17.49 -10.29 17.31
N GLU A 67 -18.52 -10.79 16.62
CA GLU A 67 -19.22 -10.06 15.57
C GLU A 67 -19.78 -8.70 16.03
N ALA A 68 -20.20 -8.61 17.29
CA ALA A 68 -20.68 -7.36 17.90
C ALA A 68 -19.62 -6.23 17.91
N THR A 69 -18.34 -6.57 17.71
CA THR A 69 -17.25 -5.58 17.62
C THR A 69 -17.01 -5.07 16.20
N ALA A 70 -17.69 -5.61 15.18
CA ALA A 70 -17.56 -5.20 13.78
C ALA A 70 -17.61 -3.67 13.53
N PRO A 71 -18.40 -2.86 14.26
CA PRO A 71 -18.42 -1.42 14.09
C PRO A 71 -17.07 -0.72 14.28
N ILE A 72 -16.10 -1.32 14.97
CA ILE A 72 -14.74 -0.75 15.10
C ILE A 72 -14.08 -0.50 13.73
N VAL A 73 -14.42 -1.33 12.73
CA VAL A 73 -13.90 -1.24 11.36
C VAL A 73 -14.38 0.05 10.70
N LEU A 74 -15.54 0.59 11.06
CA LEU A 74 -16.14 1.75 10.40
C LEU A 74 -15.29 3.01 10.54
N GLY A 75 -14.64 3.21 11.70
CA GLY A 75 -13.70 4.31 11.89
C GLY A 75 -12.47 4.19 10.97
N LEU A 76 -11.91 2.99 10.86
CA LEU A 76 -10.78 2.71 9.97
C LEU A 76 -11.18 2.84 8.49
N ALA A 77 -12.35 2.33 8.13
CA ALA A 77 -12.91 2.37 6.78
C ALA A 77 -13.13 3.82 6.32
N LEU A 78 -13.60 4.72 7.18
CA LEU A 78 -13.75 6.12 6.79
C LEU A 78 -12.39 6.86 6.77
N ALA A 79 -11.64 6.78 7.87
CA ALA A 79 -10.49 7.67 8.07
C ALA A 79 -9.21 7.20 7.37
N TYR A 80 -8.92 5.90 7.42
CA TYR A 80 -7.63 5.37 6.99
C TYR A 80 -7.73 4.62 5.67
N GLY A 81 -8.35 3.43 5.67
CA GLY A 81 -8.62 2.66 4.45
C GLY A 81 -9.44 3.46 3.43
N GLY A 82 -10.24 4.42 3.88
CA GLY A 82 -10.99 5.33 3.02
C GLY A 82 -10.20 6.57 2.62
N LEU A 83 -10.23 7.58 3.49
CA LEU A 83 -9.71 8.91 3.17
C LEU A 83 -8.20 8.93 2.92
N ALA A 84 -7.38 8.39 3.84
CA ALA A 84 -5.93 8.42 3.65
C ALA A 84 -5.49 7.61 2.41
N GLN A 85 -6.12 6.47 2.15
CA GLN A 85 -5.85 5.68 0.96
C GLN A 85 -6.28 6.41 -0.33
N LEU A 86 -7.43 7.06 -0.35
CA LEU A 86 -7.88 7.89 -1.47
C LEU A 86 -6.89 9.02 -1.75
N LEU A 87 -6.42 9.71 -0.71
CA LEU A 87 -5.41 10.78 -0.83
C LEU A 87 -4.09 10.24 -1.38
N ALA A 88 -3.64 9.04 -0.96
CA ALA A 88 -2.48 8.39 -1.54
C ALA A 88 -2.66 8.15 -3.06
N GLY A 89 -3.85 7.71 -3.48
CA GLY A 89 -4.20 7.59 -4.91
C GLY A 89 -4.15 8.91 -5.66
N MET A 90 -4.58 10.02 -5.05
CA MET A 90 -4.50 11.34 -5.70
C MET A 90 -3.06 11.78 -5.96
N TRP A 91 -2.14 11.43 -5.05
CA TRP A 91 -0.72 11.72 -5.23
C TRP A 91 -0.06 10.82 -6.30
N GLU A 92 -0.57 9.62 -6.54
CA GLU A 92 -0.09 8.77 -7.64
C GLU A 92 -0.41 9.35 -9.02
N PHE A 93 -1.56 10.03 -9.19
CA PHE A 93 -1.84 10.77 -10.43
C PHE A 93 -0.77 11.84 -10.68
N ARG A 94 -0.34 12.53 -9.62
CA ARG A 94 0.69 13.56 -9.72
C ARG A 94 2.09 13.00 -10.03
N ARG A 95 2.34 11.73 -9.71
CA ARG A 95 3.54 10.96 -10.08
C ARG A 95 3.45 10.28 -11.45
N GLY A 96 2.29 10.32 -12.11
CA GLY A 96 2.07 9.64 -13.39
C GLY A 96 1.91 8.11 -13.27
N ASN A 97 1.65 7.60 -12.08
CA ASN A 97 1.44 6.17 -11.83
C ASN A 97 -0.05 5.82 -11.90
N THR A 98 -0.55 5.55 -13.11
CA THR A 98 -1.96 5.20 -13.33
C THR A 98 -2.40 3.99 -12.52
N PHE A 99 -1.56 2.95 -12.42
CA PHE A 99 -1.90 1.74 -11.68
C PHE A 99 -2.16 2.05 -10.20
N GLY A 100 -1.21 2.73 -9.53
CA GLY A 100 -1.34 3.11 -8.13
C GLY A 100 -2.50 4.06 -7.90
N ALA A 101 -2.69 5.04 -8.79
CA ALA A 101 -3.77 6.02 -8.70
C ALA A 101 -5.15 5.36 -8.76
N THR A 102 -5.36 4.47 -9.73
CA THR A 102 -6.59 3.70 -9.85
C THR A 102 -6.76 2.74 -8.68
N ALA A 103 -5.72 1.98 -8.29
CA ALA A 103 -5.79 1.03 -7.18
C ALA A 103 -6.18 1.71 -5.86
N PHE A 104 -5.39 2.69 -5.41
CA PHE A 104 -5.60 3.32 -4.11
C PHE A 104 -6.84 4.22 -4.11
N GLY A 105 -7.12 4.92 -5.22
CA GLY A 105 -8.34 5.70 -5.35
C GLY A 105 -9.60 4.83 -5.25
N SER A 106 -9.63 3.71 -5.99
CA SER A 106 -10.76 2.79 -5.98
C SER A 106 -10.92 2.07 -4.64
N PHE A 107 -9.85 1.55 -4.02
CA PHE A 107 -9.98 0.90 -2.72
C PHE A 107 -10.24 1.89 -1.57
N GLY A 108 -9.79 3.14 -1.69
CA GLY A 108 -10.26 4.23 -0.82
C GLY A 108 -11.78 4.43 -0.93
N ALA A 109 -12.29 4.47 -2.15
CA ALA A 109 -13.73 4.55 -2.40
C ALA A 109 -14.49 3.29 -1.94
N PHE A 110 -13.89 2.08 -2.05
CA PHE A 110 -14.45 0.85 -1.47
C PHE A 110 -14.71 1.03 0.02
N TRP A 111 -13.70 1.45 0.79
CA TRP A 111 -13.83 1.59 2.23
C TRP A 111 -14.80 2.69 2.64
N ILE A 112 -14.80 3.83 1.95
CA ILE A 112 -15.79 4.90 2.19
C ILE A 112 -17.20 4.41 1.86
N SER A 113 -17.38 3.71 0.74
CA SER A 113 -18.70 3.17 0.37
C SER A 113 -19.17 2.06 1.30
N TYR A 114 -18.27 1.22 1.82
CA TYR A 114 -18.57 0.22 2.83
C TYR A 114 -19.00 0.87 4.15
N TRP A 115 -18.25 1.88 4.61
CA TRP A 115 -18.63 2.68 5.77
C TRP A 115 -20.03 3.30 5.59
N ALA A 116 -20.29 3.92 4.43
CA ALA A 116 -21.57 4.54 4.13
C ALA A 116 -22.70 3.51 4.06
N PHE A 117 -22.46 2.35 3.43
CA PHE A 117 -23.41 1.24 3.35
C PHE A 117 -23.84 0.80 4.75
N VAL A 118 -22.88 0.46 5.62
CA VAL A 118 -23.19 -0.01 6.98
C VAL A 118 -23.86 1.08 7.82
N THR A 119 -23.41 2.33 7.71
CA THR A 119 -23.89 3.42 8.57
C THR A 119 -25.28 3.94 8.16
N PHE A 120 -25.59 3.97 6.87
CA PHE A 120 -26.78 4.69 6.36
C PHE A 120 -27.78 3.83 5.59
N TYR A 121 -27.38 2.64 5.12
CA TYR A 121 -28.18 1.86 4.16
C TYR A 121 -28.43 0.41 4.57
N ALA A 122 -27.59 -0.20 5.41
CA ALA A 122 -27.72 -1.61 5.79
C ALA A 122 -29.09 -1.92 6.44
N ASP A 123 -29.55 -1.07 7.37
CA ASP A 123 -30.86 -1.23 8.04
C ASP A 123 -32.06 -1.03 7.11
N LYS A 124 -31.84 -0.51 5.90
CA LYS A 124 -32.87 -0.33 4.86
C LYS A 124 -32.96 -1.52 3.91
N VAL A 125 -32.00 -2.44 3.95
CA VAL A 125 -32.03 -3.68 3.18
C VAL A 125 -32.91 -4.68 3.95
N PRO A 126 -33.90 -5.34 3.31
CA PRO A 126 -34.65 -6.40 3.95
C PRO A 126 -33.71 -7.46 4.55
N ALA A 127 -33.97 -7.90 5.78
CA ALA A 127 -33.07 -8.83 6.49
C ALA A 127 -32.81 -10.13 5.69
N ALA A 128 -33.80 -10.62 4.96
CA ALA A 128 -33.68 -11.80 4.09
C ALA A 128 -32.71 -11.61 2.89
N ASP A 129 -32.41 -10.37 2.52
CA ASP A 129 -31.55 -10.00 1.40
C ASP A 129 -30.23 -9.35 1.82
N ALA A 130 -29.97 -9.18 3.12
CA ALA A 130 -28.74 -8.57 3.63
C ALA A 130 -27.47 -9.28 3.10
N GLY A 131 -27.46 -10.62 3.14
CA GLY A 131 -26.36 -11.42 2.58
C GLY A 131 -26.19 -11.26 1.07
N LYS A 132 -27.29 -11.05 0.33
CA LYS A 132 -27.24 -10.80 -1.12
C LYS A 132 -26.63 -9.44 -1.43
N ALA A 133 -27.01 -8.41 -0.69
CA ALA A 133 -26.48 -7.06 -0.87
C ALA A 133 -24.96 -7.02 -0.62
N SER A 134 -24.51 -7.55 0.53
CA SER A 134 -23.08 -7.61 0.87
C SER A 134 -22.31 -8.54 -0.08
N GLY A 135 -22.90 -9.68 -0.45
CA GLY A 135 -22.30 -10.65 -1.35
C GLY A 135 -22.02 -10.07 -2.72
N TRP A 136 -23.02 -9.50 -3.40
CA TRP A 136 -22.83 -8.90 -4.72
C TRP A 136 -21.92 -7.67 -4.69
N PHE A 137 -21.95 -6.88 -3.62
CA PHE A 137 -20.99 -5.80 -3.40
C PHE A 137 -19.54 -6.33 -3.44
N LEU A 138 -19.24 -7.38 -2.68
CA LEU A 138 -17.90 -7.98 -2.64
C LEU A 138 -17.52 -8.66 -3.96
N ILE A 139 -18.44 -9.35 -4.62
CA ILE A 139 -18.18 -9.97 -5.93
C ILE A 139 -17.81 -8.92 -6.98
N ALA A 140 -18.51 -7.77 -7.02
CA ALA A 140 -18.19 -6.68 -7.94
C ALA A 140 -16.77 -6.12 -7.69
N TRP A 141 -16.39 -5.94 -6.42
CA TRP A 141 -15.03 -5.55 -6.05
C TRP A 141 -13.98 -6.63 -6.36
N GLY A 142 -14.34 -7.91 -6.28
CA GLY A 142 -13.51 -9.02 -6.74
C GLY A 142 -13.22 -8.98 -8.24
N ILE A 143 -14.22 -8.62 -9.06
CA ILE A 143 -14.05 -8.43 -10.51
C ILE A 143 -13.08 -7.27 -10.79
N PHE A 144 -13.30 -6.11 -10.17
CA PHE A 144 -12.38 -4.98 -10.29
C PHE A 144 -10.94 -5.37 -9.88
N THR A 145 -10.81 -6.07 -8.76
CA THR A 145 -9.50 -6.53 -8.26
C THR A 145 -8.83 -7.48 -9.23
N THR A 146 -9.59 -8.34 -9.91
CA THR A 146 -9.06 -9.26 -10.94
C THR A 146 -8.55 -8.48 -12.16
N LEU A 147 -9.22 -7.41 -12.58
CA LEU A 147 -8.72 -6.53 -13.64
C LEU A 147 -7.40 -5.87 -13.22
N MET A 148 -7.33 -5.39 -11.98
CA MET A 148 -6.09 -4.82 -11.44
C MET A 148 -4.99 -5.87 -11.25
N LEU A 149 -5.32 -7.12 -10.94
CA LEU A 149 -4.35 -8.23 -10.90
C LEU A 149 -3.65 -8.39 -12.26
N LEU A 150 -4.40 -8.34 -13.37
CA LEU A 150 -3.80 -8.40 -14.71
C LEU A 150 -2.84 -7.24 -14.95
N GLY A 151 -3.21 -6.02 -14.56
CA GLY A 151 -2.32 -4.85 -14.62
C GLY A 151 -1.08 -4.98 -13.72
N SER A 152 -1.21 -5.65 -12.57
CA SER A 152 -0.13 -5.83 -11.60
C SER A 152 1.00 -6.75 -12.10
N LEU A 153 0.76 -7.58 -13.12
CA LEU A 153 1.75 -8.52 -13.66
C LEU A 153 3.02 -7.84 -14.20
N ARG A 154 2.99 -6.53 -14.45
CA ARG A 154 4.14 -5.71 -14.86
C ARG A 154 4.67 -4.80 -13.73
N THR A 155 4.37 -5.13 -12.46
CA THR A 155 4.79 -4.35 -11.29
C THR A 155 5.84 -5.10 -10.46
N THR A 156 5.51 -5.57 -9.26
CA THR A 156 6.39 -6.31 -8.36
C THR A 156 5.71 -7.60 -7.91
N MET A 157 6.51 -8.60 -7.51
CA MET A 157 5.98 -9.87 -7.01
C MET A 157 5.02 -9.66 -5.81
N GLY A 158 5.35 -8.75 -4.90
CA GLY A 158 4.51 -8.45 -3.74
C GLY A 158 3.14 -7.88 -4.13
N LEU A 159 3.08 -7.00 -5.14
CA LEU A 159 1.81 -6.47 -5.62
C LEU A 159 0.99 -7.51 -6.38
N VAL A 160 1.61 -8.38 -7.19
CA VAL A 160 0.88 -9.49 -7.84
C VAL A 160 0.27 -10.42 -6.78
N ALA A 161 1.05 -10.81 -5.77
CA ALA A 161 0.57 -11.63 -4.68
C ALA A 161 -0.57 -10.95 -3.91
N LEU A 162 -0.42 -9.66 -3.62
CA LEU A 162 -1.45 -8.86 -2.95
C LEU A 162 -2.78 -8.87 -3.72
N PHE A 163 -2.76 -8.57 -5.01
CA PHE A 163 -3.98 -8.50 -5.82
C PHE A 163 -4.61 -9.88 -6.05
N ALA A 164 -3.80 -10.95 -6.16
CA ALA A 164 -4.30 -12.32 -6.27
C ALA A 164 -5.02 -12.76 -4.98
N LEU A 165 -4.39 -12.52 -3.83
CA LEU A 165 -4.97 -12.80 -2.52
C LEU A 165 -6.20 -11.95 -2.23
N LEU A 166 -6.18 -10.67 -2.61
CA LEU A 166 -7.32 -9.78 -2.44
C LEU A 166 -8.51 -10.19 -3.32
N ALA A 167 -8.27 -10.59 -4.58
CA ALA A 167 -9.32 -11.10 -5.44
C ALA A 167 -9.95 -12.36 -4.84
N ALA A 168 -9.13 -13.30 -4.37
CA ALA A 168 -9.61 -14.50 -3.69
C ALA A 168 -10.41 -14.15 -2.41
N THR A 169 -9.92 -13.21 -1.59
CA THR A 169 -10.62 -12.70 -0.41
C THR A 169 -12.01 -12.19 -0.76
N PHE A 170 -12.13 -11.32 -1.77
CA PHE A 170 -13.42 -10.78 -2.19
C PHE A 170 -14.38 -11.86 -2.71
N TYR A 171 -13.89 -12.77 -3.55
CA TYR A 171 -14.73 -13.84 -4.09
C TYR A 171 -15.20 -14.80 -3.00
N VAL A 172 -14.33 -15.20 -2.08
CA VAL A 172 -14.68 -16.12 -1.00
C VAL A 172 -15.63 -15.46 0.00
N LEU A 173 -15.37 -14.22 0.44
CA LEU A 173 -16.30 -13.51 1.32
C LEU A 173 -17.65 -13.25 0.64
N GLY A 174 -17.64 -12.85 -0.64
CA GLY A 174 -18.85 -12.64 -1.44
C GLY A 174 -19.68 -13.92 -1.57
N ALA A 175 -19.04 -15.05 -1.89
CA ALA A 175 -19.69 -16.35 -1.97
C ALA A 175 -20.24 -16.80 -0.60
N GLY A 176 -19.49 -16.59 0.48
CA GLY A 176 -19.95 -16.88 1.84
C GLY A 176 -21.21 -16.10 2.20
N ALA A 177 -21.26 -14.81 1.87
CA ALA A 177 -22.44 -13.96 2.09
C ALA A 177 -23.65 -14.37 1.23
N LEU A 178 -23.44 -14.67 -0.06
CA LEU A 178 -24.50 -15.12 -0.97
C LEU A 178 -25.09 -16.47 -0.56
N ALA A 179 -24.25 -17.39 -0.09
CA ALA A 179 -24.65 -18.73 0.34
C ALA A 179 -25.15 -18.79 1.79
N GLY A 180 -25.03 -17.69 2.56
CA GLY A 180 -25.28 -17.70 4.01
C GLY A 180 -24.35 -18.64 4.78
N SER A 181 -23.16 -18.92 4.25
CA SER A 181 -22.24 -19.92 4.80
C SER A 181 -21.18 -19.27 5.70
N SER A 182 -21.38 -19.40 7.01
CA SER A 182 -20.41 -18.91 8.01
C SER A 182 -19.02 -19.52 7.81
N GLY A 183 -18.92 -20.82 7.47
CA GLY A 183 -17.64 -21.48 7.23
C GLY A 183 -16.86 -20.87 6.06
N VAL A 184 -17.54 -20.54 4.96
CA VAL A 184 -16.90 -19.89 3.80
C VAL A 184 -16.47 -18.46 4.15
N THR A 185 -17.29 -17.72 4.91
CA THR A 185 -16.92 -16.38 5.42
C THR A 185 -15.67 -16.43 6.31
N VAL A 186 -15.52 -17.46 7.13
CA VAL A 186 -14.32 -17.66 7.96
C VAL A 186 -13.07 -17.89 7.10
N VAL A 187 -13.17 -18.72 6.05
CA VAL A 187 -12.07 -18.90 5.09
C VAL A 187 -11.71 -17.57 4.43
N GLY A 188 -12.70 -16.78 4.04
CA GLY A 188 -12.49 -15.44 3.50
C GLY A 188 -11.80 -14.49 4.50
N GLY A 189 -12.11 -14.61 5.78
CA GLY A 189 -11.42 -13.89 6.86
C GLY A 189 -9.93 -14.24 6.94
N TYR A 190 -9.57 -15.52 6.87
CA TYR A 190 -8.15 -15.92 6.84
C TYR A 190 -7.41 -15.39 5.60
N LEU A 191 -8.04 -15.47 4.43
CA LEU A 191 -7.47 -14.88 3.21
C LEU A 191 -7.27 -13.37 3.37
N GLY A 192 -8.21 -12.66 3.99
CA GLY A 192 -8.09 -11.22 4.24
C GLY A 192 -6.96 -10.87 5.22
N ILE A 193 -6.74 -11.69 6.26
CA ILE A 193 -5.59 -11.53 7.17
C ILE A 193 -4.27 -11.67 6.40
N ILE A 194 -4.13 -12.73 5.59
CA ILE A 194 -2.92 -12.96 4.78
C ILE A 194 -2.72 -11.82 3.78
N THR A 195 -3.79 -11.37 3.12
CA THR A 195 -3.79 -10.22 2.21
C THR A 195 -3.25 -8.97 2.91
N ALA A 196 -3.72 -8.67 4.12
CA ALA A 196 -3.27 -7.52 4.88
C ALA A 196 -1.78 -7.60 5.26
N VAL A 197 -1.30 -8.77 5.66
CA VAL A 197 0.13 -9.00 5.96
C VAL A 197 0.99 -8.74 4.72
N VAL A 198 0.59 -9.23 3.55
CA VAL A 198 1.31 -8.96 2.29
C VAL A 198 1.28 -7.47 1.93
N ALA A 199 0.15 -6.79 2.13
CA ALA A 199 0.07 -5.34 1.90
C ALA A 199 1.01 -4.55 2.83
N TRP A 200 1.08 -4.89 4.12
CA TRP A 200 2.05 -4.30 5.05
C TRP A 200 3.49 -4.62 4.68
N TYR A 201 3.77 -5.83 4.20
CA TYR A 201 5.10 -6.17 3.70
C TYR A 201 5.51 -5.25 2.54
N CYS A 202 4.62 -5.04 1.56
CA CYS A 202 4.86 -4.11 0.44
C CYS A 202 5.02 -2.67 0.93
N ALA A 203 4.20 -2.23 1.89
CA ALA A 203 4.32 -0.91 2.51
C ALA A 203 5.68 -0.74 3.21
N ALA A 204 6.07 -1.71 4.03
CA ALA A 204 7.35 -1.71 4.75
C ALA A 204 8.52 -1.72 3.77
N ALA A 205 8.46 -2.50 2.68
CA ALA A 205 9.48 -2.51 1.66
C ALA A 205 9.67 -1.11 1.04
N GLY A 206 8.58 -0.39 0.79
CA GLY A 206 8.64 1.00 0.29
C GLY A 206 9.17 2.00 1.32
N VAL A 207 8.63 2.00 2.55
CA VAL A 207 9.09 2.91 3.62
C VAL A 207 10.57 2.70 3.91
N LEU A 208 10.97 1.46 4.19
CA LEU A 208 12.35 1.14 4.56
C LEU A 208 13.31 1.46 3.41
N SER A 209 12.95 1.15 2.17
CA SER A 209 13.83 1.47 1.05
C SER A 209 14.04 2.97 0.86
N SER A 210 12.99 3.77 1.07
CA SER A 210 13.08 5.23 1.03
C SER A 210 13.88 5.79 2.22
N THR A 211 13.63 5.32 3.44
CA THR A 211 14.31 5.81 4.64
C THR A 211 15.79 5.45 4.69
N PHE A 212 16.16 4.24 4.26
CA PHE A 212 17.55 3.76 4.28
C PHE A 212 18.31 4.00 2.97
N GLY A 213 17.66 4.54 1.93
CA GLY A 213 18.29 4.84 0.64
C GLY A 213 18.76 3.61 -0.16
N ARG A 214 18.26 2.42 0.18
CA ARG A 214 18.59 1.14 -0.49
C ARG A 214 17.49 0.12 -0.28
N SER A 215 17.36 -0.86 -1.18
CA SER A 215 16.40 -1.95 -1.01
C SER A 215 16.69 -2.75 0.28
N MET A 216 15.76 -2.73 1.23
CA MET A 216 15.89 -3.42 2.53
C MET A 216 15.14 -4.76 2.57
N LEU A 217 14.04 -4.87 1.83
CA LEU A 217 13.20 -6.07 1.77
C LEU A 217 13.09 -6.57 0.32
N PRO A 218 13.18 -7.89 0.05
CA PRO A 218 13.05 -8.43 -1.30
C PRO A 218 11.66 -8.16 -1.90
N ASN A 219 11.59 -7.35 -2.95
CA ASN A 219 10.37 -7.20 -3.74
C ASN A 219 10.73 -7.03 -5.23
N PRO A 220 11.16 -8.11 -5.89
CA PRO A 220 11.67 -8.03 -7.25
C PRO A 220 10.54 -7.64 -8.24
N PRO A 221 10.90 -6.93 -9.32
CA PRO A 221 9.95 -6.63 -10.38
C PRO A 221 9.51 -7.91 -11.10
N MET A 222 8.26 -7.92 -11.54
CA MET A 222 7.75 -8.97 -12.43
C MET A 222 8.12 -8.61 -13.88
N ARG A 223 8.80 -9.52 -14.57
CA ARG A 223 9.27 -9.34 -15.96
C ARG A 223 8.20 -9.77 -16.95
#